data_AF-W7CMK4-F1
#
_entry.id   AF-W7CMK4-F1
#
_cell.length_a   1.000
_cell.length_b   1.000
_cell.length_c   1.000
_cell.angle_alpha   90.00
_cell.angle_beta   90.00
_cell.angle_gamma   90.00
#
_symmetry.space_group_name_H-M   'P 1'
#
loop_
_entity.id
_entity.type
_entity.pdbx_description
1 polymer ?
#
loop_
_entity_poly.entity_id
_entity_poly.type
_entity_poly.pdbx_seq_one_letter_code
_entity_poly.pdbx_strand_id
1 'polypeptide(L)' 'MKSEKQIQNEIRVALSENGCVCFRGNVGLFYTKTGIPVSTGLPKGFSDLFGYRIADGKMFFVEVKNEIG' A
#
# COMPACT_ATOMS: atom_id res chain seq x y z
N MET A 1 -1.82 -21.50 -0.51
CA MET A 1 -1.37 -20.29 -1.22
C MET A 1 -1.84 -19.09 -0.44
N LYS A 2 -0.95 -18.16 -0.05
CA LYS A 2 -1.38 -16.92 0.63
C LYS A 2 -1.88 -15.93 -0.41
N SER A 3 -2.97 -15.22 -0.12
CA SER A 3 -3.42 -14.12 -0.97
C SER A 3 -2.45 -12.93 -0.88
N GLU A 4 -2.34 -12.10 -1.92
CA GLU A 4 -1.59 -10.84 -1.88
C GLU A 4 -1.99 -9.99 -0.67
N LYS A 5 -3.29 -9.93 -0.35
CA LYS A 5 -3.79 -9.20 0.81
C LYS A 5 -3.25 -9.74 2.14
N GLN A 6 -3.12 -11.07 2.28
CA GLN A 6 -2.51 -11.67 3.48
C GLN A 6 -1.03 -11.32 3.56
N ILE A 7 -0.29 -11.46 2.45
CA ILE A 7 1.13 -11.09 2.35
C ILE A 7 1.32 -9.61 2.71
N GLN A 8 0.49 -8.73 2.15
CA GLN A 8 0.52 -7.30 2.41
C GLN A 8 0.32 -6.97 3.89
N ASN A 9 -0.63 -7.63 4.56
CA ASN A 9 -0.87 -7.41 5.98
C ASN A 9 0.30 -7.90 6.84
N GLU A 10 0.88 -9.07 6.52
CA GLU A 10 2.06 -9.60 7.21
C GLU A 10 3.27 -8.67 7.07
N ILE A 11 3.52 -8.14 5.86
CA ILE A 11 4.57 -7.14 5.62
C ILE A 11 4.35 -5.88 6.47
N ARG A 12 3.11 -5.39 6.58
CA ARG A 12 2.80 -4.22 7.39
C ARG A 12 3.08 -4.43 8.88
N VAL A 13 2.75 -5.60 9.41
CA VAL A 13 3.06 -5.97 10.81
C VAL A 13 4.58 -5.99 11.01
N ALA A 14 5.31 -6.70 10.14
CA ALA A 14 6.76 -6.79 10.23
C ALA A 14 7.46 -5.42 10.14
N LEU A 15 7.00 -4.53 9.26
CA LEU A 15 7.53 -3.17 9.16
C LEU A 15 7.28 -2.37 10.44
N SER A 16 6.07 -2.45 11.01
CA SER A 16 5.75 -1.77 12.26
C SER A 16 6.61 -2.26 13.43
N GLU A 17 6.81 -3.58 13.54
CA GLU A 17 7.66 -4.19 14.58
C GLU A 17 9.13 -3.76 14.45
N ASN A 18 9.58 -3.41 13.24
CA ASN A 18 10.95 -2.96 12.95
C ASN A 18 11.11 -1.44 12.90
N GLY A 19 10.18 -0.68 13.51
CA GLY A 19 10.31 0.77 13.65
C GLY A 19 10.13 1.54 12.34
N CYS A 20 9.29 1.02 11.44
CA CYS A 20 8.91 1.70 10.21
C CYS A 20 7.46 2.22 10.29
N VAL A 21 7.24 3.44 9.78
CA VAL A 21 5.90 3.91 9.44
C VAL A 21 5.55 3.38 8.06
N CYS A 22 4.43 2.69 7.92
CA CYS A 22 4.01 2.07 6.67
C CYS A 22 2.57 2.47 6.29
N PHE A 23 2.43 3.01 5.08
CA PHE A 23 1.16 3.37 4.47
C PHE A 23 0.78 2.35 3.41
N ARG A 24 -0.53 2.11 3.29
CA ARG A 24 -1.09 1.32 2.19
C ARG A 24 -1.64 2.26 1.13
N GLY A 25 -1.18 2.10 -0.11
CA GLY A 25 -1.79 2.75 -1.27
C GLY A 25 -3.21 2.23 -1.48
N ASN A 26 -4.17 3.14 -1.59
CA ASN A 26 -5.54 2.81 -2.00
C ASN A 26 -5.84 3.61 -3.25
N VAL A 27 -6.22 2.91 -4.32
CA VAL A 27 -6.80 3.50 -5.52
C VAL A 27 -8.30 3.18 -5.53
N GLY A 28 -9.12 4.14 -5.94
CA GLY A 28 -10.56 3.95 -5.96
C GLY A 28 -11.24 4.98 -6.84
N LEU A 29 -12.20 4.51 -7.63
CA LEU A 29 -13.14 5.36 -8.36
C LEU A 29 -14.46 5.35 -7.61
N PHE A 30 -14.90 6.52 -7.19
CA PHE A 30 -16.16 6.70 -6.49
C PHE A 30 -17.05 7.65 -7.27
N TYR A 31 -18.36 7.59 -7.02
CA TYR A 31 -19.32 8.51 -7.61
C TYR A 31 -19.95 9.34 -6.50
N THR A 32 -20.01 10.66 -6.70
CA THR A 32 -20.81 11.53 -5.84
C THR A 32 -22.30 11.20 -5.98
N LYS A 33 -23.13 11.73 -5.07
CA LYS A 33 -24.60 11.54 -5.14
C LYS A 33 -25.22 12.00 -6.46
N THR A 34 -24.58 12.92 -7.19
CA THR A 34 -25.02 13.43 -8.49
C THR A 34 -24.35 12.71 -9.67
N GLY A 35 -23.62 11.63 -9.44
CA GLY A 35 -22.98 10.83 -10.48
C GLY A 35 -21.65 11.37 -11.00
N ILE A 36 -21.10 12.42 -10.39
CA ILE A 36 -19.77 12.93 -10.76
C ILE A 36 -18.70 11.94 -10.29
N PRO A 37 -17.81 11.45 -11.19
CA PRO A 37 -16.72 10.55 -10.80
C PRO A 37 -15.64 11.29 -10.02
N VAL A 38 -15.18 10.67 -8.93
CA VAL A 38 -14.02 11.09 -8.15
C VAL A 38 -13.03 9.94 -8.18
N SER A 39 -11.96 10.12 -8.96
CA SER A 39 -10.81 9.22 -8.93
C SER A 39 -9.90 9.64 -7.79
N THR A 40 -9.77 8.78 -6.80
CA THR A 40 -8.79 8.94 -5.72
C THR A 40 -7.72 7.89 -5.90
N GLY A 41 -6.46 8.24 -5.65
CA GLY A 41 -5.40 7.25 -5.65
C GLY A 41 -4.06 7.77 -6.12
N LEU A 42 -3.16 6.82 -6.30
CA LEU A 42 -1.77 7.01 -6.70
C LEU A 42 -1.64 6.76 -8.22
N PRO A 43 -0.58 7.27 -8.88
CA PRO A 43 -0.32 7.00 -10.29
C PRO A 43 -0.31 5.49 -10.60
N LYS A 44 -0.72 5.10 -11.80
CA LYS A 44 -0.67 3.71 -12.23
C LYS A 44 0.76 3.15 -12.10
N GLY A 45 0.91 2.02 -11.43
CA GLY A 45 2.20 1.38 -11.19
C GLY A 45 2.94 1.88 -9.93
N PHE A 46 2.29 2.71 -9.10
CA PHE A 46 2.81 3.04 -7.78
C PHE A 46 2.69 1.84 -6.83
N SER A 47 3.69 1.64 -5.96
CA SER A 47 3.78 0.50 -5.05
C SER A 47 2.62 0.39 -4.05
N ASP A 48 2.24 -0.86 -3.73
CA ASP A 48 1.16 -1.15 -2.77
C ASP A 48 1.41 -0.59 -1.36
N LEU A 49 2.65 -0.68 -0.90
CA LEU A 49 3.09 -0.18 0.40
C LEU A 49 4.25 0.79 0.23
N PHE A 50 4.26 1.84 1.05
CA PHE A 50 5.34 2.82 1.08
C PHE A 50 5.41 3.47 2.44
N GLY A 51 6.57 4.03 2.78
CA GLY A 51 6.75 4.64 4.08
C GLY A 51 8.20 4.93 4.39
N TYR A 52 8.54 4.99 5.66
CA TYR A 52 9.88 5.33 6.10
C TYR A 52 10.30 4.67 7.40
N ARG A 53 11.61 4.49 7.53
CA ARG A 53 12.22 4.04 8.79
C ARG A 53 12.37 5.21 9.74
N ILE A 54 11.91 5.06 10.99
CA ILE A 54 11.94 6.12 11.99
C ILE A 54 13.40 6.49 12.36
N ALA A 55 14.30 5.51 12.38
CA ALA A 55 15.69 5.69 12.81
C ALA A 55 16.50 6.68 11.96
N ASP A 56 16.25 6.75 10.65
CA ASP A 56 17.05 7.56 9.72
C ASP A 56 16.24 8.26 8.62
N GLY A 57 14.91 8.20 8.69
CA GLY A 57 14.02 8.85 7.73
C GLY A 57 14.15 8.33 6.30
N LYS A 58 14.80 7.17 6.07
CA LYS A 58 14.91 6.61 4.71
C LYS A 58 13.59 6.03 4.25
N MET A 59 13.20 6.40 3.04
CA MET A 59 11.96 5.92 2.42
C MET A 59 12.12 4.48 1.91
N PHE A 60 11.00 3.76 1.87
CA PHE A 60 10.89 2.48 1.17
C PHE A 60 9.58 2.39 0.39
N PHE A 61 9.58 1.54 -0.61
CA PHE A 61 8.45 1.22 -1.48
C PHE A 61 8.45 -0.30 -1.72
N VAL A 62 7.28 -0.93 -1.58
CA VAL A 62 7.13 -2.38 -1.69
C VAL A 62 5.92 -2.66 -2.57
N GLU A 63 6.18 -3.28 -3.72
CA GLU A 63 5.17 -3.95 -4.53
C GLU A 63 4.92 -5.34 -3.93
N VAL A 64 3.66 -5.67 -3.67
CA VAL A 64 3.27 -6.94 -3.07
C VAL A 64 2.70 -7.83 -4.15
N LYS A 65 3.22 -9.06 -4.23
CA LYS A 65 2.78 -10.09 -5.18
C LYS A 65 2.67 -11.44 -4.46
N ASN A 66 1.74 -12.29 -4.90
CA ASN A 66 1.75 -13.72 -4.56
C ASN A 66 2.56 -14.49 -5.62
N GLU A 67 2.60 -15.82 -5.57
CA GLU A 67 3.41 -16.58 -6.54
C GLU A 67 2.89 -16.59 -7.98
N ILE A 68 1.65 -16.15 -8.21
CA ILE A 68 1.04 -16.09 -9.54
C ILE A 68 0.92 -14.66 -10.10
N GLY A 69 1.27 -13.66 -9.28
CA GLY A 69 1.23 -12.24 -9.63
C GLY A 69 -0.09 -11.54 -9.36
#